data_AF-A0AAW2TCL4-F1
#
_entry.id   AF-A0AAW2TCL4-F1
#
_cell.length_a   1.000
_cell.length_b   1.000
_cell.length_c   1.000
_cell.angle_alpha   90.00
_cell.angle_beta   90.00
_cell.angle_gamma   90.00
#
_symmetry.space_group_name_H-M   'P 1'
#
loop_
_entity.id
_entity.type
_entity.pdbx_description
1 polymer ?
#
loop_
_entity_poly.entity_id
_entity_poly.type
_entity_poly.pdbx_seq_one_letter_code
_entity_poly.pdbx_strand_id
1 'polypeptide(L)'
;MKTDRASRLLLTSRSRDIPRHARYVHDLQLLGPDKSWQLFLKKAFINNTNGKCPEDLENIGREILKKCNGLPLAITVVGGLLVKQRQSESEWERVLNGLNSHLGRSGSGVSAILELSYQDLPPQLKSCFLCLGFFKEDAVIRASKLVNLWIAEGLISQEGEEKERVEEIARSYLDELINRNMVQVKEWGKFDGLKNCYVHDLLRKLSITKA
;
A
#
# COMPACT_ATOMS: atom_id res chain seq x y z
N MET A 1 36.21 18.15 32.68
CA MET A 1 35.74 16.83 32.19
C MET A 1 35.00 17.04 30.88
N LYS A 2 35.57 16.66 29.73
CA LYS A 2 34.87 16.69 28.45
C LYS A 2 33.94 15.48 28.40
N THR A 3 32.64 15.71 28.42
CA THR A 3 31.63 14.68 28.16
C THR A 3 31.70 14.30 26.69
N ASP A 4 32.18 13.10 26.41
CA ASP A 4 32.19 12.52 25.07
C ASP A 4 30.73 12.20 24.66
N ARG A 5 30.06 13.15 24.01
CA ARG A 5 28.74 12.92 23.42
C ARG A 5 28.91 12.33 22.03
N ALA A 6 29.12 11.02 21.96
CA ALA A 6 29.18 10.31 20.69
C ALA A 6 27.78 10.32 20.01
N SER A 7 27.64 11.11 18.94
CA SER A 7 26.47 11.04 18.04
C SER A 7 26.50 9.75 17.21
N ARG A 8 25.32 9.21 16.88
CA ARG A 8 25.16 8.02 16.01
C ARG A 8 24.35 8.40 14.78
N LEU A 9 24.81 7.99 13.59
CA LEU A 9 24.11 8.16 12.32
C LEU A 9 23.51 6.82 11.88
N LEU A 10 22.22 6.80 11.55
CA LEU A 10 21.56 5.67 10.91
C LEU A 10 21.35 6.00 9.42
N LEU A 11 21.87 5.15 8.54
CA LEU A 11 21.71 5.28 7.10
C LEU A 11 20.98 4.04 6.57
N THR A 12 19.92 4.26 5.79
CA THR A 12 19.19 3.20 5.06
C THR A 12 19.45 3.36 3.58
N SER A 13 19.75 2.25 2.89
CA SER A 13 20.03 2.25 1.45
C SER A 13 19.65 0.91 0.83
N ARG A 14 19.30 0.94 -0.45
CA ARG A 14 19.14 -0.27 -1.28
C ARG A 14 20.43 -0.67 -1.99
N SER A 15 21.40 0.24 -2.11
CA SER A 15 22.70 -0.05 -2.70
C SER A 15 23.64 -0.63 -1.63
N ARG A 16 24.22 -1.78 -1.97
CA ARG A 16 25.24 -2.46 -1.16
C ARG A 16 26.62 -1.78 -1.24
N ASP A 17 26.77 -0.75 -2.06
CA ASP A 17 28.05 -0.08 -2.30
C ASP A 17 28.29 1.12 -1.37
N ILE A 18 27.24 1.62 -0.70
CA ILE A 18 27.31 2.76 0.23
C ILE A 18 28.07 2.49 1.56
N PRO A 19 28.02 1.30 2.18
CA PRO A 19 28.50 1.11 3.56
C PRO A 19 30.02 1.09 3.75
N ARG A 20 30.84 1.56 2.78
CA ARG A 20 32.31 1.53 2.84
C ARG A 20 32.92 2.14 4.11
N HIS A 21 32.20 3.07 4.76
CA HIS A 21 32.62 3.76 5.98
C HIS A 21 31.70 3.47 7.19
N ALA A 22 30.74 2.55 7.06
CA ALA A 22 29.81 2.23 8.12
C ALA A 22 30.47 1.30 9.14
N ARG A 23 30.41 1.66 10.43
CA ARG A 23 30.92 0.82 11.53
C ARG A 23 30.12 -0.46 11.72
N TYR A 24 28.81 -0.41 11.44
CA TYR A 24 27.90 -1.54 11.52
C TYR A 24 27.00 -1.53 10.29
N VAL A 25 26.88 -2.68 9.64
CA VAL A 25 25.99 -2.91 8.50
C VAL A 25 24.95 -3.95 8.93
N HIS A 26 23.68 -3.65 8.69
CA HIS A 26 22.59 -4.56 8.98
C HIS A 26 21.79 -4.81 7.69
N ASP A 27 21.94 -6.01 7.14
CA ASP A 27 21.18 -6.44 5.97
C ASP A 27 19.76 -6.82 6.39
N LEU A 28 18.78 -6.01 5.97
CA LEU A 28 17.36 -6.30 6.19
C LEU A 28 16.98 -7.61 5.50
N GLN A 29 16.50 -8.57 6.29
CA GLN A 29 16.04 -9.87 5.83
C GLN A 29 14.57 -9.84 5.43
N LEU A 30 14.18 -10.77 4.57
CA LEU A 30 12.77 -11.05 4.28
C LEU A 30 12.05 -11.54 5.54
N LEU A 31 10.74 -11.33 5.61
CA LEU A 31 9.95 -11.89 6.69
C LEU A 31 9.85 -13.40 6.54
N GLY A 32 10.06 -14.11 7.65
CA GLY A 32 9.78 -15.55 7.73
C GLY A 32 8.29 -15.86 7.57
N PRO A 33 7.92 -17.14 7.36
CA PRO A 33 6.54 -17.56 7.13
C PRO A 33 5.56 -17.09 8.21
N ASP A 34 5.90 -17.26 9.48
CA ASP A 34 5.01 -16.92 10.60
C ASP A 34 4.74 -15.42 10.71
N LYS A 35 5.80 -14.61 10.62
CA LYS A 35 5.69 -13.14 10.64
C LYS A 35 4.93 -12.63 9.41
N SER A 36 5.13 -13.28 8.25
CA SER A 36 4.38 -12.96 7.03
C SER A 36 2.89 -13.25 7.18
N TRP A 37 2.54 -14.41 7.76
CA TRP A 37 1.15 -14.77 8.06
C TRP A 37 0.51 -13.79 9.04
N GLN A 38 1.19 -13.46 10.14
CA GLN A 38 0.70 -12.48 11.10
C GLN A 38 0.46 -11.10 10.48
N LEU A 39 1.41 -10.62 9.65
CA LEU A 39 1.27 -9.34 8.95
C LEU A 39 0.10 -9.38 7.96
N PHE A 40 -0.05 -10.48 7.22
CA PHE A 40 -1.16 -10.67 6.29
C PHE A 40 -2.50 -10.61 7.01
N LEU A 41 -2.68 -11.37 8.09
CA LEU A 41 -3.93 -11.38 8.86
C LEU A 41 -4.27 -9.97 9.38
N LYS A 42 -3.27 -9.25 9.91
CA LYS A 42 -3.44 -7.88 10.40
C LYS A 42 -3.94 -6.92 9.31
N LYS A 43 -3.61 -7.17 8.05
CA LYS A 43 -3.98 -6.32 6.92
C LYS A 43 -5.27 -6.76 6.24
N ALA A 44 -5.39 -8.05 5.93
CA ALA A 44 -6.57 -8.63 5.30
C ALA A 44 -7.80 -8.51 6.20
N PHE A 45 -7.67 -8.67 7.51
CA PHE A 45 -8.79 -8.69 8.47
C PHE A 45 -8.82 -7.46 9.38
N ILE A 46 -8.33 -6.29 8.91
CA ILE A 46 -8.41 -5.05 9.69
C ILE A 46 -9.85 -4.74 10.11
N ASN A 47 -10.08 -4.40 11.38
CA ASN A 47 -11.41 -4.17 11.98
C ASN A 47 -12.34 -5.40 12.06
N ASN A 48 -11.84 -6.63 11.81
CA ASN A 48 -12.61 -7.84 12.09
C ASN A 48 -12.51 -8.18 13.60
N THR A 49 -13.65 -8.27 14.28
CA THR A 49 -13.77 -8.54 15.72
C THR A 49 -13.12 -9.86 16.15
N ASN A 50 -13.03 -10.84 15.24
CA ASN A 50 -12.41 -12.13 15.53
C ASN A 50 -10.93 -12.22 15.12
N GLY A 51 -10.42 -11.28 14.31
CA GLY A 51 -9.01 -11.19 13.88
C GLY A 51 -8.43 -12.45 13.18
N LYS A 52 -9.26 -13.45 12.92
CA LYS A 52 -8.87 -14.78 12.40
C LYS A 52 -9.33 -14.96 10.97
N CYS A 53 -8.52 -15.66 10.19
CA CYS A 53 -8.91 -16.17 8.88
C CYS A 53 -9.90 -17.33 9.07
N PRO A 54 -11.00 -17.39 8.30
CA PRO A 54 -11.80 -18.60 8.18
C PRO A 54 -10.92 -19.78 7.74
N GLU A 55 -11.21 -20.98 8.26
CA GLU A 55 -10.41 -22.19 8.00
C GLU A 55 -10.35 -22.50 6.50
N ASP A 56 -11.48 -22.37 5.79
CA ASP A 56 -11.59 -22.61 4.35
C ASP A 56 -10.69 -21.68 3.52
N LEU A 57 -10.42 -20.47 4.02
CA LEU A 57 -9.58 -19.47 3.33
C LEU A 57 -8.10 -19.57 3.68
N GLU A 58 -7.74 -20.32 4.73
CA GLU A 58 -6.37 -20.36 5.23
C GLU A 58 -5.40 -20.91 4.18
N ASN A 59 -5.78 -22.00 3.51
CA ASN A 59 -4.95 -22.62 2.48
C ASN A 59 -4.70 -21.67 1.31
N ILE A 60 -5.76 -21.00 0.81
CA ILE A 60 -5.64 -20.04 -0.29
C ILE A 60 -4.79 -18.84 0.15
N GLY A 61 -5.00 -18.33 1.37
CA GLY A 61 -4.19 -17.26 1.95
C GLY A 61 -2.71 -17.57 2.02
N ARG A 62 -2.36 -18.81 2.41
CA ARG A 62 -0.97 -19.27 2.47
C ARG A 62 -0.36 -19.36 1.07
N GLU A 63 -1.12 -19.80 0.06
CA GLU A 63 -0.66 -19.81 -1.33
C GLU A 63 -0.44 -18.39 -1.88
N ILE A 64 -1.34 -17.45 -1.59
CA ILE A 64 -1.17 -16.04 -1.92
C ILE A 64 0.11 -15.48 -1.27
N LEU A 65 0.35 -15.81 0.00
CA LEU A 65 1.54 -15.35 0.71
C LEU A 65 2.85 -15.90 0.14
N LYS A 66 2.87 -17.13 -0.35
CA LYS A 66 4.04 -17.67 -1.06
C LYS A 66 4.42 -16.77 -2.24
N LYS A 67 3.44 -16.15 -2.93
CA LYS A 67 3.69 -15.20 -4.02
C LYS A 67 4.30 -13.88 -3.55
N CYS A 68 4.09 -13.51 -2.30
CA CYS A 68 4.66 -12.30 -1.70
C CYS A 68 6.14 -12.46 -1.32
N ASN A 69 6.65 -13.70 -1.25
CA ASN A 69 8.04 -14.03 -0.94
C ASN A 69 8.61 -13.29 0.28
N GLY A 70 7.82 -13.16 1.36
CA GLY A 70 8.23 -12.51 2.61
C GLY A 70 8.46 -11.00 2.52
N LEU A 71 8.09 -10.34 1.41
CA LEU A 71 8.27 -8.89 1.23
C LEU A 71 7.13 -8.12 1.91
N PRO A 72 7.41 -7.27 2.93
CA PRO A 72 6.37 -6.60 3.69
C PRO A 72 5.40 -5.78 2.82
N LEU A 73 5.91 -5.04 1.84
CA LEU A 73 5.07 -4.24 0.94
C LEU A 73 4.05 -5.10 0.20
N ALA A 74 4.51 -6.18 -0.45
CA ALA A 74 3.65 -7.14 -1.15
C ALA A 74 2.57 -7.72 -0.24
N ILE A 75 2.95 -8.16 0.96
CA ILE A 75 2.02 -8.71 1.95
C ILE A 75 0.95 -7.67 2.35
N THR A 76 1.36 -6.42 2.60
CA THR A 76 0.42 -5.37 3.00
C THR A 76 -0.53 -4.97 1.88
N VAL A 77 -0.06 -4.91 0.64
CA VAL A 77 -0.88 -4.54 -0.53
C VAL A 77 -1.87 -5.65 -0.85
N VAL A 78 -1.45 -6.92 -0.87
CA VAL A 78 -2.40 -8.03 -1.10
C VAL A 78 -3.38 -8.20 0.05
N GLY A 79 -2.96 -7.98 1.30
CA GLY A 79 -3.87 -7.94 2.43
C GLY A 79 -4.92 -6.82 2.27
N GLY A 80 -4.48 -5.62 1.86
CA GLY A 80 -5.37 -4.50 1.57
C GLY A 80 -6.36 -4.78 0.42
N LEU A 81 -5.92 -5.50 -0.62
CA LEU A 81 -6.77 -5.93 -1.73
C LEU A 81 -7.93 -6.82 -1.26
N LEU A 82 -7.67 -7.69 -0.28
CA LEU A 82 -8.65 -8.67 0.22
C LEU A 82 -9.57 -8.11 1.32
N VAL A 83 -9.38 -6.86 1.76
CA VAL A 83 -10.16 -6.23 2.84
C VAL A 83 -11.67 -6.27 2.59
N LYS A 84 -12.12 -6.03 1.36
CA LYS A 84 -13.56 -6.05 1.03
C LYS A 84 -14.10 -7.47 0.78
N GLN A 85 -13.22 -8.46 0.59
CA GLN A 85 -13.55 -9.83 0.16
C GLN A 85 -13.18 -10.90 1.19
N ARG A 86 -13.15 -10.55 2.49
CA ARG A 86 -12.67 -11.39 3.59
C ARG A 86 -13.38 -12.73 3.79
N GLN A 87 -14.55 -12.89 3.20
CA GLN A 87 -15.42 -14.07 3.36
C GLN A 87 -15.73 -14.77 2.03
N SER A 88 -15.15 -14.30 0.92
CA SER A 88 -15.44 -14.85 -0.40
C SER A 88 -14.26 -15.70 -0.89
N GLU A 89 -14.42 -17.02 -0.85
CA GLU A 89 -13.45 -17.97 -1.38
C GLU A 89 -13.17 -17.73 -2.87
N SER A 90 -14.21 -17.55 -3.68
CA SER A 90 -14.09 -17.27 -5.11
C SER A 90 -13.25 -16.03 -5.41
N GLU A 91 -13.34 -14.98 -4.59
CA GLU A 91 -12.54 -13.78 -4.75
C GLU A 91 -11.08 -13.99 -4.36
N TRP A 92 -10.80 -14.82 -3.35
CA TRP A 92 -9.44 -15.20 -2.99
C TRP A 92 -8.80 -16.06 -4.08
N GLU A 93 -9.55 -17.01 -4.65
CA GLU A 93 -9.11 -17.79 -5.81
C GLU A 93 -8.86 -16.90 -7.03
N ARG A 94 -9.75 -15.94 -7.31
CA ARG A 94 -9.55 -14.95 -8.38
C ARG A 94 -8.26 -14.19 -8.20
N VAL A 95 -7.97 -13.72 -6.98
CA VAL A 95 -6.71 -13.03 -6.66
C VAL A 95 -5.51 -13.95 -6.86
N LEU A 96 -5.55 -15.19 -6.35
CA LEU A 96 -4.47 -16.15 -6.51
C LEU A 96 -4.18 -16.46 -8.00
N ASN A 97 -5.23 -16.68 -8.79
CA ASN A 97 -5.14 -16.91 -10.22
C ASN A 97 -4.61 -15.69 -10.97
N GLY A 98 -5.05 -14.48 -10.59
CA GLY A 98 -4.51 -13.22 -11.07
C GLY A 98 -3.00 -13.13 -10.84
N LEU A 99 -2.55 -13.40 -9.61
CA LEU A 99 -1.11 -13.38 -9.28
C LEU A 99 -0.31 -14.39 -10.09
N ASN A 100 -0.83 -15.61 -10.27
CA ASN A 100 -0.18 -16.63 -11.11
C ASN A 100 0.01 -16.17 -12.56
N SER A 101 -0.99 -15.51 -13.15
CA SER A 101 -0.90 -15.02 -14.52
C SER A 101 0.05 -13.83 -14.68
N HIS A 102 0.10 -12.92 -13.70
CA HIS A 102 1.00 -11.76 -13.72
C HIS A 102 2.46 -12.12 -13.46
N LEU A 103 2.73 -13.13 -12.62
CA LEU A 103 4.10 -13.59 -12.33
C LEU A 103 4.83 -14.10 -13.58
N GLY A 104 4.12 -14.70 -14.54
CA GLY A 104 4.72 -15.09 -15.82
C GLY A 104 5.10 -13.91 -16.72
N ARG A 105 4.55 -12.71 -16.46
CA ARG A 105 4.71 -11.50 -17.29
C ARG A 105 5.58 -10.43 -16.65
N SER A 106 5.81 -10.49 -15.33
CA SER A 106 6.49 -9.44 -14.57
C SER A 106 7.71 -10.00 -13.84
N GLY A 107 8.84 -9.27 -13.89
CA GLY A 107 10.13 -9.76 -13.42
C GLY A 107 10.28 -9.91 -11.90
N SER A 108 9.31 -9.47 -11.10
CA SER A 108 9.33 -9.64 -9.63
C SER A 108 7.92 -9.87 -9.06
N GLY A 109 7.80 -10.67 -8.00
CA GLY A 109 6.51 -10.97 -7.37
C GLY A 109 5.81 -9.77 -6.76
N VAL A 110 6.57 -8.75 -6.31
CA VAL A 110 5.98 -7.49 -5.85
C VAL A 110 5.29 -6.77 -7.00
N SER A 111 5.95 -6.67 -8.17
CA SER A 111 5.37 -5.98 -9.34
C SER A 111 4.03 -6.61 -9.76
N ALA A 112 3.94 -7.94 -9.77
CA ALA A 112 2.70 -8.65 -10.06
C ALA A 112 1.56 -8.28 -9.09
N ILE A 113 1.87 -8.20 -7.79
CA ILE A 113 0.89 -7.84 -6.75
C ILE A 113 0.45 -6.39 -6.90
N LEU A 114 1.39 -5.45 -7.08
CA LEU A 114 1.04 -4.04 -7.25
C LEU A 114 0.19 -3.82 -8.51
N GLU A 115 0.52 -4.51 -9.61
CA GLU A 115 -0.24 -4.49 -10.85
C GLU A 115 -1.67 -5.00 -10.64
N LEU A 116 -1.83 -6.18 -10.03
CA LEU A 116 -3.14 -6.75 -9.76
C LEU A 116 -3.98 -5.82 -8.87
N SER A 117 -3.38 -5.25 -7.82
CA SER A 117 -4.06 -4.30 -6.95
C SER A 117 -4.50 -3.03 -7.67
N TYR A 118 -3.72 -2.53 -8.63
CA TYR A 118 -4.13 -1.42 -9.49
C TYR A 118 -5.28 -1.82 -10.44
N GLN A 119 -5.20 -3.01 -11.05
CA GLN A 119 -6.23 -3.49 -11.97
C GLN A 119 -7.58 -3.70 -11.30
N ASP A 120 -7.57 -4.10 -10.03
CA ASP A 120 -8.76 -4.29 -9.20
C ASP A 120 -9.40 -2.98 -8.72
N LEU A 121 -8.74 -1.82 -8.90
CA LEU A 121 -9.33 -0.54 -8.56
C LEU A 121 -10.53 -0.20 -9.48
N PRO A 122 -11.60 0.40 -8.93
CA PRO A 122 -12.66 1.01 -9.73
C PRO A 122 -12.10 2.08 -10.69
N PRO A 123 -12.74 2.36 -11.84
CA PRO A 123 -12.21 3.28 -12.86
C PRO A 123 -11.82 4.66 -12.34
N GLN A 124 -12.68 5.29 -11.53
CA GLN A 124 -12.42 6.62 -10.96
C GLN A 124 -11.23 6.59 -9.98
N LEU A 125 -11.12 5.50 -9.20
CA LEU A 125 -10.05 5.33 -8.25
C LEU A 125 -8.71 5.04 -8.92
N LYS A 126 -8.70 4.41 -10.11
CA LYS A 126 -7.51 4.31 -10.97
C LYS A 126 -7.00 5.69 -11.33
N SER A 127 -7.85 6.58 -11.85
CA SER A 127 -7.45 7.94 -12.22
C SER A 127 -6.89 8.72 -11.01
N CYS A 128 -7.54 8.60 -9.85
CA CYS A 128 -7.06 9.19 -8.59
C CYS A 128 -5.67 8.65 -8.19
N PHE A 129 -5.45 7.34 -8.35
CA PHE A 129 -4.15 6.71 -8.10
C PHE A 129 -3.08 7.18 -9.10
N LEU A 130 -3.40 7.31 -10.38
CA LEU A 130 -2.47 7.80 -11.40
C LEU A 130 -1.97 9.22 -11.09
N CYS A 131 -2.86 10.09 -10.60
CA CYS A 131 -2.54 11.45 -10.17
C CYS A 131 -1.44 11.49 -9.08
N LEU A 132 -1.28 10.43 -8.28
CA LEU A 132 -0.21 10.34 -7.29
C LEU A 132 1.20 10.37 -7.92
N GLY A 133 1.33 10.00 -9.19
CA GLY A 133 2.59 10.04 -9.93
C GLY A 133 3.18 11.45 -10.10
N PHE A 134 2.35 12.49 -10.02
CA PHE A 134 2.78 13.89 -10.14
C PHE A 134 3.57 14.39 -8.91
N PHE A 135 3.40 13.75 -7.77
CA PHE A 135 4.16 14.11 -6.57
C PHE A 135 5.60 13.60 -6.69
N LYS A 136 6.53 14.27 -5.99
CA LYS A 136 7.92 13.81 -5.92
C LYS A 136 8.02 12.51 -5.12
N GLU A 137 9.08 11.75 -5.36
CA GLU A 137 9.42 10.59 -4.54
C GLU A 137 9.56 11.00 -3.06
N ASP A 138 9.03 10.17 -2.15
CA ASP A 138 8.99 10.40 -0.71
C ASP A 138 8.33 11.71 -0.24
N ALA A 139 7.57 12.38 -1.11
CA ALA A 139 6.87 13.61 -0.76
C ALA A 139 5.81 13.33 0.31
N VAL A 140 5.80 14.16 1.35
CA VAL A 140 4.68 14.24 2.30
C VAL A 140 3.57 15.07 1.66
N ILE A 141 2.40 14.45 1.48
CA ILE A 141 1.25 15.02 0.81
C ILE A 141 0.19 15.37 1.85
N ARG A 142 -0.28 16.61 1.85
CA ARG A 142 -1.45 17.00 2.67
C ARG A 142 -2.69 16.36 2.07
N ALA A 143 -3.47 15.64 2.86
CA ALA A 143 -4.66 14.93 2.40
C ALA A 143 -5.68 15.89 1.74
N SER A 144 -5.91 17.06 2.35
CA SER A 144 -6.78 18.10 1.78
C SER A 144 -6.29 18.62 0.43
N LYS A 145 -4.97 18.74 0.24
CA LYS A 145 -4.40 19.16 -1.05
C LYS A 145 -4.64 18.10 -2.13
N LEU A 146 -4.49 16.81 -1.78
CA LEU A 146 -4.72 15.71 -2.71
C LEU A 146 -6.20 15.62 -3.12
N VAL A 147 -7.11 15.69 -2.15
CA VAL A 147 -8.56 15.72 -2.39
C VAL A 147 -8.95 16.89 -3.30
N ASN A 148 -8.50 18.11 -2.98
CA ASN A 148 -8.79 19.28 -3.82
C ASN A 148 -8.21 19.16 -5.23
N LEU A 149 -7.05 18.52 -5.39
CA LEU A 149 -6.46 18.27 -6.70
C LEU A 149 -7.35 17.33 -7.52
N TRP A 150 -7.82 16.22 -6.96
CA TRP A 150 -8.70 15.29 -7.67
C TRP A 150 -10.01 15.94 -8.12
N ILE A 151 -10.58 16.83 -7.29
CA ILE A 151 -11.79 17.58 -7.63
C ILE A 151 -11.50 18.61 -8.74
N ALA A 152 -10.41 19.37 -8.62
CA ALA A 152 -10.03 20.38 -9.60
C ALA A 152 -9.72 19.80 -10.98
N GLU A 153 -9.12 18.61 -11.02
CA GLU A 153 -8.83 17.86 -12.25
C GLU A 153 -10.06 17.13 -12.82
N GLY A 154 -11.23 17.23 -12.17
CA GLY A 154 -12.46 16.56 -12.61
C GLY A 154 -12.38 15.03 -12.51
N LEU A 155 -11.42 14.47 -11.76
CA LEU A 155 -11.34 13.03 -11.52
C LEU A 155 -12.49 12.56 -10.63
N ILE A 156 -13.02 13.49 -9.84
CA ILE A 156 -14.17 13.31 -8.96
C ILE A 156 -15.11 14.48 -9.23
N SER A 157 -16.14 14.22 -10.02
CA SER A 157 -17.20 15.18 -10.32
C SER A 157 -18.51 14.43 -10.50
N GLN A 158 -19.57 14.92 -9.86
CA GLN A 158 -20.94 14.53 -10.14
C GLN A 158 -21.73 15.78 -10.49
N GLU A 159 -22.27 15.83 -11.71
CA GLU A 159 -23.06 16.96 -12.19
C GLU A 159 -24.26 17.20 -11.25
N GLY A 160 -24.40 18.45 -10.79
CA GLY A 160 -25.51 18.85 -9.92
C GLY A 160 -25.35 18.53 -8.44
N GLU A 161 -24.22 17.98 -7.99
CA GLU A 161 -24.00 17.72 -6.56
C GLU A 161 -23.39 18.89 -5.79
N GLU A 162 -23.75 19.00 -4.51
CA GLU A 162 -23.18 19.99 -3.59
C GLU A 162 -21.70 19.72 -3.35
N LYS A 163 -20.91 20.80 -3.23
CA LYS A 163 -19.45 20.73 -3.03
C LYS A 163 -19.03 19.85 -1.84
N GLU A 164 -19.79 19.90 -0.75
CA GLU A 164 -19.52 19.10 0.46
C GLU A 164 -19.58 17.60 0.18
N ARG A 165 -20.54 17.17 -0.63
CA ARG A 165 -20.73 15.77 -1.03
C ARG A 165 -19.59 15.26 -1.91
N VAL A 166 -19.13 16.08 -2.85
CA VAL A 166 -17.98 15.76 -3.71
C VAL A 166 -16.70 15.61 -2.88
N GLU A 167 -16.50 16.47 -1.88
CA GLU A 167 -15.36 16.37 -0.95
C GLU A 167 -15.42 15.10 -0.11
N GLU A 168 -16.59 14.72 0.40
CA GLU A 168 -16.81 13.48 1.15
C GLU A 168 -16.48 12.24 0.30
N ILE A 169 -16.96 12.20 -0.95
CA ILE A 169 -16.63 11.12 -1.91
C ILE A 169 -15.13 11.05 -2.13
N ALA A 170 -14.46 12.18 -2.35
CA ALA A 170 -13.03 12.23 -2.56
C ALA A 170 -12.22 11.75 -1.33
N ARG A 171 -12.69 12.05 -0.13
CA ARG A 171 -12.09 11.52 1.11
C ARG A 171 -12.28 10.01 1.22
N SER A 172 -13.46 9.50 0.89
CA SER A 172 -13.73 8.05 0.89
C SER A 172 -12.82 7.29 -0.08
N TYR A 173 -12.48 7.90 -1.22
CA TYR A 173 -11.54 7.36 -2.20
C TYR A 173 -10.11 7.30 -1.66
N LEU A 174 -9.68 8.36 -0.96
CA LEU A 174 -8.38 8.36 -0.28
C LEU A 174 -8.33 7.28 0.80
N ASP A 175 -9.39 7.13 1.58
CA ASP A 175 -9.50 6.09 2.61
C ASP A 175 -9.48 4.68 2.00
N GLU A 176 -10.10 4.47 0.84
CA GLU A 176 -10.01 3.19 0.13
C GLU A 176 -8.57 2.89 -0.32
N LEU A 177 -7.85 3.86 -0.88
CA LEU A 177 -6.45 3.67 -1.24
C LEU A 177 -5.55 3.40 -0.03
N ILE A 178 -5.88 3.97 1.13
CA ILE A 178 -5.18 3.69 2.41
C ILE A 178 -5.49 2.29 2.91
N ASN A 179 -6.76 1.88 2.88
CA ASN A 179 -7.20 0.54 3.28
C ASN A 179 -6.57 -0.54 2.39
N ARG A 180 -6.39 -0.25 1.09
CA ARG A 180 -5.67 -1.09 0.13
C ARG A 180 -4.14 -1.03 0.30
N ASN A 181 -3.61 -0.24 1.24
CA ASN A 181 -2.18 0.01 1.48
C ASN A 181 -1.44 0.56 0.24
N MET A 182 -2.15 1.21 -0.68
CA MET A 182 -1.57 1.89 -1.85
C MET A 182 -1.16 3.34 -1.52
N VAL A 183 -1.74 3.91 -0.47
CA VAL A 183 -1.33 5.18 0.15
C VAL A 183 -1.07 4.91 1.64
N GLN A 184 -0.02 5.53 2.19
CA GLN A 184 0.38 5.33 3.58
C GLN A 184 0.14 6.59 4.40
N VAL A 185 -0.38 6.41 5.61
CA VAL A 185 -0.59 7.51 6.55
C VAL A 185 0.75 7.93 7.15
N LYS A 186 1.04 9.23 7.11
CA LYS A 186 2.20 9.84 7.76
C LYS A 186 1.84 10.47 9.09
N GLU A 187 0.72 11.19 9.13
CA GLU A 187 0.28 11.94 10.31
C GLU A 187 -1.25 12.02 10.33
N TRP A 188 -1.82 11.71 11.49
CA TRP A 188 -3.22 11.99 11.80
C TRP A 188 -3.37 13.42 12.31
N GLY A 189 -4.45 14.07 11.92
CA GLY A 189 -4.85 15.40 12.40
C GLY A 189 -5.54 15.33 13.76
N LYS A 190 -6.17 16.44 14.14
CA LYS A 190 -7.07 16.45 15.30
C LYS A 190 -8.35 15.68 14.92
N PHE A 191 -8.92 14.93 15.87
CA PHE A 191 -10.16 14.15 15.70
C PHE A 191 -10.07 13.03 14.64
N ASP A 192 -8.96 12.28 14.62
CA ASP A 192 -8.74 11.10 13.76
C ASP A 192 -8.84 11.32 12.24
N GLY A 193 -8.93 12.57 11.78
CA GLY A 193 -8.90 12.89 10.35
C GLY A 193 -7.48 12.78 9.78
N LEU A 194 -7.32 12.16 8.61
CA LEU A 194 -6.03 12.10 7.93
C LEU A 194 -5.49 13.49 7.60
N LYS A 195 -4.27 13.81 8.07
CA LYS A 195 -3.62 15.10 7.79
C LYS A 195 -2.60 14.98 6.68
N ASN A 196 -1.66 14.06 6.82
CA ASN A 196 -0.58 13.85 5.87
C ASN A 196 -0.47 12.37 5.47
N CYS A 197 -0.25 12.12 4.20
CA CYS A 197 0.02 10.81 3.62
C CYS A 197 1.28 10.85 2.75
N TYR A 198 1.72 9.68 2.31
CA TYR A 198 2.79 9.51 1.34
C TYR A 198 2.55 8.22 0.54
N VAL A 199 3.27 8.08 -0.57
CA VAL A 199 3.16 6.91 -1.47
C VAL A 199 4.53 6.25 -1.54
N HIS A 200 4.56 4.94 -1.33
CA HIS A 200 5.80 4.17 -1.48
C HIS A 200 6.33 4.31 -2.92
N ASP A 201 7.63 4.47 -3.08
CA ASP A 201 8.28 4.72 -4.38
C ASP A 201 7.91 3.71 -5.49
N LEU A 202 7.78 2.41 -5.18
CA LEU A 202 7.32 1.38 -6.13
C LEU A 202 5.87 1.60 -6.60
N LEU A 203 4.97 2.02 -5.70
CA LEU A 203 3.58 2.35 -6.03
C LEU A 203 3.51 3.65 -6.85
N ARG A 204 4.34 4.63 -6.50
CA ARG A 204 4.50 5.86 -7.29
C ARG A 204 5.07 5.56 -8.69
N LYS A 205 6.05 4.66 -8.79
CA LYS A 205 6.59 4.22 -10.09
C LYS A 205 5.51 3.53 -10.92
N LEU A 206 4.66 2.72 -10.27
CA LEU A 206 3.52 2.10 -10.94
C LEU A 206 2.53 3.16 -11.46
N SER A 207 2.18 4.17 -10.65
CA SER A 207 1.26 5.23 -11.11
C SER A 207 1.80 6.00 -12.31
N ILE A 208 3.10 6.29 -12.35
CA ILE A 208 3.76 6.92 -13.51
C ILE A 208 3.77 6.01 -14.73
N THR A 209 3.98 4.70 -14.54
CA THR A 209 4.06 3.73 -15.66
C THR A 209 2.67 3.46 -16.29
N LYS A 210 1.59 3.75 -15.56
CA LYS A 210 0.20 3.50 -15.97
C LYS A 210 -0.55 4.74 -16.43
N ALA A 211 0.01 5.93 -16.22
CA ALA A 211 -0.50 7.21 -16.70
C ALA A 211 -0.16 7.39 -18.18
#